data_AF-A0A098S107-F1
#
_entry.id   AF-A0A098S107-F1
#
_cell.length_a   1.000
_cell.length_b   1.000
_cell.length_c   1.000
_cell.angle_alpha   90.00
_cell.angle_beta   90.00
_cell.angle_gamma   90.00
#
_symmetry.space_group_name_H-M   'P 1'
#
loop_
_entity.id
_entity.type
_entity.pdbx_description
1 polymer ?
#
loop_
_entity_poly.entity_id
_entity_poly.type
_entity_poly.pdbx_seq_one_letter_code
_entity_poly.pdbx_strand_id
1 'polypeptide(L)'
;MDFNLDRDLIFFDLEATGLSVVRDRIIQIAMVKYPKKGGEPQELSMLINPGIPISEEAMEVHGITPKDVANKPTFQQVAEEIYNFIGNADLAGYNSNRFDIPMLMEEFDRVGIEFNIDNRRSIDVQRIFYKMEPRNLKAAVRFYCNKEMENAHDALADVYATIDVFKGQLEKYRGVDYEDDDGNITPTPVTNDMQVVHDFTNDLRYVDATQKMKYDVDGSIVFSFGKYNGKPVGETLSKDKQYFNWILNKEFSSQVKQIVKRLVREYENQ
;
A
#
# COMPACT_ATOMS: atom_id res chain seq x y z
N MET A 1 -13.63 -27.12 3.98
CA MET A 1 -14.14 -26.82 2.63
C MET A 1 -12.99 -27.14 1.70
N ASP A 2 -13.19 -28.03 0.73
CA ASP A 2 -12.10 -28.49 -0.15
C ASP A 2 -12.08 -27.66 -1.44
N PHE A 3 -10.89 -27.50 -2.03
CA PHE A 3 -10.74 -26.82 -3.31
C PHE A 3 -11.17 -27.72 -4.47
N ASN A 4 -11.97 -27.17 -5.41
CA ASN A 4 -12.30 -27.85 -6.65
C ASN A 4 -11.17 -27.63 -7.67
N LEU A 5 -10.25 -28.59 -7.77
CA LEU A 5 -9.00 -28.48 -8.51
C LEU A 5 -8.92 -29.48 -9.68
N ASP A 6 -8.63 -28.99 -10.87
CA ASP A 6 -8.21 -29.77 -12.05
C ASP A 6 -6.68 -29.77 -12.25
N ARG A 7 -5.96 -28.88 -11.54
CA ARG A 7 -4.50 -28.81 -11.38
C ARG A 7 -4.14 -28.54 -9.93
N ASP A 8 -2.95 -28.96 -9.52
CA ASP A 8 -2.45 -28.61 -8.18
C ASP A 8 -2.43 -27.09 -8.01
N LEU A 9 -2.67 -26.62 -6.79
CA LEU A 9 -2.66 -25.20 -6.48
C LEU A 9 -1.63 -24.91 -5.41
N ILE A 10 -0.72 -23.98 -5.67
CA ILE A 10 0.28 -23.53 -4.70
C ILE A 10 -0.09 -22.15 -4.20
N PHE A 11 -0.22 -22.03 -2.89
CA PHE A 11 -0.17 -20.74 -2.21
C PHE A 11 1.28 -20.45 -1.86
N PHE A 12 1.79 -19.27 -2.21
CA PHE A 12 3.16 -18.90 -1.89
C PHE A 12 3.32 -17.42 -1.60
N ASP A 13 4.42 -17.12 -0.92
CA ASP A 13 4.83 -15.79 -0.48
C ASP A 13 6.37 -15.73 -0.44
N LEU A 14 6.93 -14.56 -0.75
CA LEU A 14 8.38 -14.34 -0.84
C LEU A 14 8.82 -13.18 0.05
N GLU A 15 9.99 -13.34 0.66
CA GLU A 15 10.77 -12.20 1.16
C GLU A 15 11.94 -11.94 0.24
N ALA A 16 12.27 -10.66 0.05
CA ALA A 16 13.27 -10.22 -0.92
C ALA A 16 14.23 -9.17 -0.35
N THR A 17 15.37 -8.97 -1.02
CA THR A 17 16.34 -7.94 -0.65
C THR A 17 15.84 -6.50 -0.81
N GLY A 18 14.70 -6.32 -1.50
CA GLY A 18 14.08 -5.04 -1.82
C GLY A 18 12.86 -5.22 -2.73
N LEU A 19 12.34 -4.11 -3.27
CA LEU A 19 11.08 -4.08 -4.05
C LEU A 19 11.26 -4.14 -5.58
N SER A 20 12.51 -4.21 -6.07
CA SER A 20 12.81 -4.19 -7.50
C SER A 20 12.88 -5.60 -8.07
N VAL A 21 11.80 -6.03 -8.74
CA VAL A 21 11.72 -7.34 -9.44
C VAL A 21 12.99 -7.71 -10.24
N VAL A 22 13.53 -6.74 -10.97
CA VAL A 22 14.68 -6.95 -11.88
C VAL A 22 16.04 -6.96 -11.16
N ARG A 23 16.15 -6.38 -9.97
CA ARG A 23 17.46 -6.16 -9.31
C ARG A 23 17.62 -6.91 -8.00
N ASP A 24 16.55 -7.03 -7.25
CA ASP A 24 16.53 -7.69 -5.95
C ASP A 24 16.51 -9.21 -6.08
N ARG A 25 16.71 -9.90 -4.94
CA ARG A 25 16.79 -11.36 -4.87
C ARG A 25 15.86 -11.90 -3.81
N ILE A 26 15.39 -13.14 -4.01
CA ILE A 26 14.61 -13.86 -3.01
C ILE A 26 15.54 -14.28 -1.86
N ILE A 27 15.13 -14.01 -0.62
CA ILE A 27 15.82 -14.41 0.61
C ILE A 27 15.03 -15.41 1.46
N GLN A 28 13.71 -15.50 1.24
CA GLN A 28 12.86 -16.54 1.81
C GLN A 28 11.78 -16.90 0.81
N ILE A 29 11.43 -18.18 0.79
CA ILE A 29 10.29 -18.68 0.02
C ILE A 29 9.48 -19.63 0.89
N ALA A 30 8.16 -19.45 0.91
CA ALA A 30 7.23 -20.35 1.56
C ALA A 30 6.15 -20.76 0.57
N MET A 31 5.86 -22.05 0.48
CA MET A 31 4.86 -22.62 -0.42
C MET A 31 4.04 -23.69 0.28
N VAL A 32 2.74 -23.69 0.03
CA VAL A 32 1.81 -24.75 0.40
C VAL A 32 1.08 -25.23 -0.84
N LYS A 33 1.33 -26.48 -1.23
CA LYS A 33 0.70 -27.12 -2.38
C LYS A 33 -0.50 -27.95 -1.95
N TYR A 34 -1.64 -27.68 -2.58
CA TYR A 34 -2.84 -28.50 -2.55
C TYR A 34 -2.89 -29.41 -3.78
N PRO A 35 -2.80 -30.74 -3.62
CA PRO A 35 -2.87 -31.67 -4.74
C PRO A 35 -4.28 -31.72 -5.35
N LYS A 36 -4.38 -31.76 -6.68
CA LYS A 36 -5.67 -31.86 -7.39
C LYS A 36 -6.47 -33.12 -7.05
N LYS A 37 -5.77 -34.20 -6.70
CA LYS A 37 -6.39 -35.50 -6.38
C LYS A 37 -6.95 -35.54 -4.95
N GLY A 38 -6.86 -34.44 -4.21
CA GLY A 38 -7.08 -34.41 -2.77
C GLY A 38 -5.90 -35.00 -2.00
N GLY A 39 -5.97 -34.92 -0.67
CA GLY A 39 -4.92 -35.32 0.25
C GLY A 39 -4.39 -34.14 1.07
N GLU A 40 -3.48 -34.44 1.99
CA GLU A 40 -2.88 -33.43 2.85
C GLU A 40 -2.04 -32.43 2.03
N PRO A 41 -2.07 -31.13 2.39
CA PRO A 41 -1.21 -30.13 1.79
C PRO A 41 0.28 -30.48 1.98
N GLN A 42 1.10 -30.12 1.01
CA GLN A 42 2.54 -30.29 1.06
C GLN A 42 3.19 -28.92 1.25
N GLU A 43 4.19 -28.83 2.13
CA GLU A 43 4.86 -27.58 2.46
C GLU A 43 6.31 -27.59 1.98
N LEU A 44 6.77 -26.44 1.50
CA LEU A 44 8.17 -26.14 1.23
C LEU A 44 8.46 -24.75 1.77
N SER A 45 9.42 -24.64 2.68
CA SER A 45 9.86 -23.34 3.22
C SER A 45 11.36 -23.35 3.43
N MET A 46 12.04 -22.30 2.97
CA MET A 46 13.48 -22.16 3.14
C MET A 46 13.92 -20.70 3.09
N LEU A 47 15.03 -20.43 3.78
CA LEU A 47 15.83 -19.23 3.59
C LEU A 47 16.86 -19.47 2.48
N ILE A 48 17.14 -18.44 1.70
CA ILE A 48 18.02 -18.47 0.53
C ILE A 48 19.08 -17.38 0.69
N ASN A 49 20.33 -17.72 0.40
CA ASN A 49 21.40 -16.73 0.32
C ASN A 49 21.30 -15.95 -1.00
N PRO A 50 20.99 -14.64 -0.98
CA PRO A 50 20.78 -13.86 -2.19
C PRO A 50 22.09 -13.55 -2.94
N GLY A 51 23.25 -13.70 -2.31
CA GLY A 51 24.54 -13.31 -2.88
C GLY A 51 24.73 -11.80 -3.07
N ILE A 52 23.78 -10.98 -2.61
CA ILE A 52 23.80 -9.51 -2.66
C ILE A 52 23.36 -8.91 -1.32
N PRO A 53 23.65 -7.63 -1.04
CA PRO A 53 23.15 -6.95 0.16
C PRO A 53 21.62 -6.89 0.23
N ILE A 54 21.09 -6.87 1.46
CA ILE A 54 19.67 -6.66 1.78
C ILE A 54 19.50 -5.17 2.13
N SER A 55 18.48 -4.50 1.59
CA SER A 55 18.18 -3.10 1.93
C SER A 55 17.74 -2.96 3.39
N GLU A 56 17.98 -1.78 3.98
CA GLU A 56 17.56 -1.50 5.37
C GLU A 56 16.04 -1.52 5.48
N GLU A 57 15.34 -0.94 4.50
CA GLU A 57 13.88 -0.91 4.45
C GLU A 57 13.28 -2.32 4.38
N ALA A 58 13.88 -3.24 3.61
CA ALA A 58 13.41 -4.63 3.59
C ALA A 58 13.63 -5.33 4.95
N MET A 59 14.81 -5.13 5.56
CA MET A 59 15.10 -5.67 6.88
C MET A 59 14.15 -5.16 7.96
N GLU A 60 13.74 -3.89 7.90
CA GLU A 60 12.74 -3.32 8.82
C GLU A 60 11.38 -3.99 8.69
N VAL A 61 10.99 -4.40 7.47
CA VAL A 61 9.71 -5.06 7.19
C VAL A 61 9.70 -6.51 7.65
N HIS A 62 10.64 -7.33 7.19
CA HIS A 62 10.60 -8.78 7.38
C HIS A 62 11.56 -9.30 8.47
N GLY A 63 12.48 -8.47 8.97
CA GLY A 63 13.40 -8.80 10.08
C GLY A 63 14.52 -9.80 9.75
N ILE A 64 14.76 -10.11 8.48
CA ILE A 64 15.76 -11.10 8.04
C ILE A 64 17.07 -10.38 7.76
N THR A 65 18.11 -10.73 8.50
CA THR A 65 19.41 -10.06 8.39
C THR A 65 20.35 -10.82 7.45
N PRO A 66 21.43 -10.18 6.94
CA PRO A 66 22.47 -10.87 6.18
C PRO A 66 23.08 -12.08 6.93
N LYS A 67 23.08 -12.06 8.27
CA LYS A 67 23.61 -13.16 9.08
C LYS A 67 22.71 -14.40 9.03
N ASP A 68 21.40 -14.22 8.92
CA ASP A 68 20.42 -15.32 8.88
C ASP A 68 20.52 -16.14 7.58
N VAL A 69 20.89 -15.47 6.50
CA VAL A 69 21.00 -16.06 5.15
C VAL A 69 22.42 -16.44 4.73
N ALA A 70 23.46 -15.98 5.44
CA ALA A 70 24.86 -16.16 5.05
C ALA A 70 25.27 -17.62 4.77
N ASN A 71 24.76 -18.57 5.57
CA ASN A 71 25.07 -20.01 5.46
C ASN A 71 23.95 -20.82 4.77
N LYS A 72 22.98 -20.14 4.14
CA LYS A 72 21.88 -20.78 3.43
C LYS A 72 22.28 -21.08 1.98
N PRO A 73 21.63 -22.04 1.31
CA PRO A 73 21.89 -22.30 -0.09
C PRO A 73 21.52 -21.07 -0.95
N THR A 74 22.23 -20.86 -2.05
CA THR A 74 21.85 -19.86 -3.05
C THR A 74 20.66 -20.33 -3.86
N PHE A 75 19.95 -19.42 -4.54
CA PHE A 75 18.82 -19.79 -5.39
C PHE A 75 19.22 -20.86 -6.43
N GLN A 76 20.41 -20.74 -7.04
CA GLN A 76 20.96 -21.73 -7.98
C GLN A 76 21.03 -23.15 -7.40
N GLN A 77 21.31 -23.30 -6.11
CA GLN A 77 21.42 -24.60 -5.46
C GLN A 77 20.06 -25.24 -5.17
N VAL A 78 19.01 -24.44 -5.00
CA VAL A 78 17.65 -24.91 -4.67
C VAL A 78 16.66 -24.80 -5.83
N ALA A 79 17.05 -24.20 -6.94
CA ALA A 79 16.15 -23.91 -8.06
C ALA A 79 15.47 -25.16 -8.60
N GLU A 80 16.19 -26.28 -8.77
CA GLU A 80 15.59 -27.54 -9.23
C GLU A 80 14.57 -28.09 -8.23
N GLU A 81 14.85 -28.01 -6.92
CA GLU A 81 13.92 -28.44 -5.87
C GLU A 81 12.64 -27.61 -5.91
N ILE A 82 12.76 -26.29 -5.97
CA ILE A 82 11.63 -25.35 -6.04
C ILE A 82 10.83 -25.58 -7.32
N TYR A 83 11.50 -25.72 -8.47
CA TYR A 83 10.86 -25.95 -9.76
C TYR A 83 10.07 -27.27 -9.77
N ASN A 84 10.67 -28.34 -9.26
CA ASN A 84 10.03 -29.65 -9.16
C ASN A 84 8.87 -29.64 -8.16
N PHE A 85 9.03 -28.90 -7.04
CA PHE A 85 7.93 -28.67 -6.12
C PHE A 85 6.80 -27.92 -6.81
N ILE A 86 7.05 -26.89 -7.61
CA ILE A 86 5.98 -26.20 -8.33
C ILE A 86 5.31 -27.11 -9.37
N GLY A 87 6.12 -27.88 -10.12
CA GLY A 87 5.63 -28.77 -11.16
C GLY A 87 4.70 -28.04 -12.12
N ASN A 88 3.49 -28.57 -12.35
CA ASN A 88 2.46 -27.94 -13.19
C ASN A 88 1.37 -27.23 -12.38
N ALA A 89 1.62 -26.88 -11.11
CA ALA A 89 0.62 -26.22 -10.29
C ALA A 89 0.28 -24.81 -10.81
N ASP A 90 -0.95 -24.38 -10.53
CA ASP A 90 -1.29 -22.96 -10.56
C ASP A 90 -0.72 -22.25 -9.33
N LEU A 91 -0.62 -20.94 -9.43
CA LEU A 91 -0.02 -20.10 -8.41
C LEU A 91 -1.07 -19.20 -7.78
N ALA A 92 -1.07 -19.12 -6.45
CA ALA A 92 -1.91 -18.25 -5.66
C ALA A 92 -1.08 -17.52 -4.62
N GLY A 93 -1.47 -16.29 -4.31
CA GLY A 93 -0.86 -15.52 -3.23
C GLY A 93 -1.66 -14.25 -2.96
N TYR A 94 -1.20 -13.43 -2.01
CA TYR A 94 -1.84 -12.16 -1.69
C TYR A 94 -1.02 -11.02 -2.31
N ASN A 95 -1.54 -10.32 -3.31
CA ASN A 95 -0.79 -9.33 -4.12
C ASN A 95 0.37 -9.93 -4.96
N SER A 96 0.35 -11.25 -5.17
CA SER A 96 1.45 -11.99 -5.79
C SER A 96 1.66 -11.76 -7.28
N ASN A 97 0.59 -11.37 -8.00
CA ASN A 97 0.67 -11.20 -9.45
C ASN A 97 1.60 -10.06 -9.89
N ARG A 98 1.88 -9.10 -8.99
CA ARG A 98 2.70 -7.92 -9.30
C ARG A 98 4.12 -8.01 -8.79
N PHE A 99 4.38 -8.88 -7.81
CA PHE A 99 5.67 -8.95 -7.13
C PHE A 99 6.20 -10.38 -7.09
N ASP A 100 5.53 -11.28 -6.37
CA ASP A 100 6.05 -12.62 -6.10
C ASP A 100 6.23 -13.47 -7.35
N ILE A 101 5.23 -13.50 -8.24
CA ILE A 101 5.33 -14.27 -9.50
C ILE A 101 6.46 -13.72 -10.37
N PRO A 102 6.54 -12.39 -10.66
CA PRO A 102 7.67 -11.83 -11.38
C PRO A 102 9.03 -12.06 -10.73
N MET A 103 9.15 -11.93 -9.40
CA MET A 103 10.40 -12.19 -8.67
C MET A 103 10.87 -13.64 -8.86
N LEU A 104 9.95 -14.60 -8.74
CA LEU A 104 10.24 -16.01 -8.94
C LEU A 104 10.67 -16.31 -10.38
N MET A 105 10.02 -15.69 -11.38
CA MET A 105 10.41 -15.80 -12.79
C MET A 105 11.84 -15.27 -13.02
N GLU A 106 12.18 -14.12 -12.48
CA GLU A 106 13.53 -13.52 -12.62
C GLU A 106 14.61 -14.38 -11.96
N GLU A 107 14.33 -14.97 -10.80
CA GLU A 107 15.29 -15.88 -10.14
C GLU A 107 15.52 -17.16 -10.94
N PHE A 108 14.46 -17.73 -11.53
CA PHE A 108 14.60 -18.87 -12.44
C PHE A 108 15.38 -18.52 -13.72
N ASP A 109 15.10 -17.36 -14.31
CA ASP A 109 15.81 -16.89 -15.50
C ASP A 109 17.32 -16.73 -15.23
N ARG A 110 17.70 -16.16 -14.08
CA ARG A 110 19.10 -16.00 -13.66
C ARG A 110 19.90 -17.30 -13.61
N VAL A 111 19.23 -18.42 -13.34
CA VAL A 111 19.87 -19.75 -13.25
C VAL A 111 19.64 -20.59 -14.52
N GLY A 112 19.06 -19.98 -15.56
CA GLY A 112 18.85 -20.61 -16.86
C GLY A 112 17.68 -21.60 -16.90
N ILE A 113 16.71 -21.47 -15.99
CA ILE A 113 15.49 -22.28 -15.97
C ILE A 113 14.34 -21.45 -16.51
N GLU A 114 13.73 -21.88 -17.62
CA GLU A 114 12.55 -21.21 -18.16
C GLU A 114 11.31 -21.54 -17.31
N PHE A 115 10.84 -20.56 -16.53
CA PHE A 115 9.62 -20.68 -15.74
C PHE A 115 8.42 -20.08 -16.47
N ASN A 116 7.78 -20.88 -17.34
CA ASN A 116 6.64 -20.43 -18.13
C ASN A 116 5.35 -20.36 -17.29
N ILE A 117 4.73 -19.17 -17.29
CA ILE A 117 3.46 -18.87 -16.61
C ILE A 117 2.24 -18.86 -17.54
N ASP A 118 2.42 -18.85 -18.87
CA ASP A 118 1.33 -18.74 -19.85
C ASP A 118 0.32 -19.89 -19.74
N ASN A 119 0.78 -21.05 -19.30
CA ASN A 119 -0.03 -22.26 -19.11
C ASN A 119 -0.47 -22.47 -17.65
N ARG A 120 -0.42 -21.43 -16.81
CA ARG A 120 -0.81 -21.47 -15.40
C ARG A 120 -1.83 -20.38 -15.12
N ARG A 121 -2.73 -20.66 -14.18
CA ARG A 121 -3.59 -19.63 -13.58
C ARG A 121 -2.82 -18.95 -12.45
N SER A 122 -2.95 -17.63 -12.37
CA SER A 122 -2.45 -16.81 -11.27
C SER A 122 -3.62 -16.25 -10.48
N ILE A 123 -3.78 -16.68 -9.24
CA ILE A 123 -4.89 -16.32 -8.35
C ILE A 123 -4.38 -15.33 -7.30
N ASP A 124 -4.78 -14.08 -7.44
CA ASP A 124 -4.43 -13.02 -6.49
C ASP A 124 -5.58 -12.78 -5.52
N VAL A 125 -5.38 -13.19 -4.27
CA VAL A 125 -6.39 -13.12 -3.20
C VAL A 125 -6.71 -11.66 -2.85
N GLN A 126 -5.75 -10.74 -2.92
CA GLN A 126 -5.98 -9.31 -2.66
C GLN A 126 -6.93 -8.73 -3.72
N ARG A 127 -6.79 -9.15 -4.99
CA ARG A 127 -7.69 -8.69 -6.06
C ARG A 127 -9.12 -9.18 -5.87
N ILE A 128 -9.31 -10.37 -5.28
CA ILE A 128 -10.65 -10.84 -4.87
C ILE A 128 -11.20 -9.89 -3.80
N PHE A 129 -10.43 -9.60 -2.76
CA PHE A 129 -10.84 -8.68 -1.68
C PHE A 129 -11.27 -7.32 -2.24
N TYR A 130 -10.45 -6.65 -3.05
CA TYR A 130 -10.80 -5.34 -3.61
C TYR A 130 -12.02 -5.35 -4.53
N LYS A 131 -12.28 -6.47 -5.24
CA LYS A 131 -13.45 -6.60 -6.11
C LYS A 131 -14.73 -6.87 -5.31
N MET A 132 -14.63 -7.66 -4.25
CA MET A 132 -15.78 -8.08 -3.44
C MET A 132 -16.12 -7.09 -2.33
N GLU A 133 -15.13 -6.31 -1.86
CA GLU A 133 -15.25 -5.31 -0.78
C GLU A 133 -14.94 -3.88 -1.27
N PRO A 134 -15.70 -3.33 -2.24
CA PRO A 134 -15.40 -2.05 -2.84
C PRO A 134 -15.51 -0.90 -1.83
N ARG A 135 -14.65 0.12 -1.96
CA ARG A 135 -14.65 1.32 -1.13
C ARG A 135 -15.46 2.45 -1.79
N ASN A 136 -16.77 2.27 -1.85
CA ASN A 136 -17.72 3.26 -2.39
C ASN A 136 -18.93 3.45 -1.47
N LEU A 137 -19.74 4.50 -1.72
CA LEU A 137 -20.89 4.83 -0.88
C LEU A 137 -21.91 3.69 -0.78
N LYS A 138 -22.20 2.98 -1.89
CA LYS A 138 -23.11 1.83 -1.88
C LYS A 138 -22.64 0.73 -0.93
N ALA A 139 -21.35 0.40 -0.97
CA ALA A 139 -20.77 -0.59 -0.07
C ALA A 139 -20.80 -0.13 1.38
N ALA A 140 -20.53 1.15 1.65
CA ALA A 140 -20.62 1.72 2.99
C ALA A 140 -22.06 1.66 3.54
N VAL A 141 -23.07 2.00 2.73
CA VAL A 141 -24.50 1.89 3.12
C VAL A 141 -24.85 0.45 3.49
N ARG A 142 -24.41 -0.52 2.69
CA ARG A 142 -24.61 -1.94 3.00
C ARG A 142 -23.94 -2.32 4.32
N PHE A 143 -22.69 -1.93 4.51
CA PHE A 143 -21.87 -2.34 5.65
C PHE A 143 -22.27 -1.69 6.99
N TYR A 144 -22.61 -0.40 6.98
CA TYR A 144 -22.92 0.37 8.19
C TYR A 144 -24.42 0.45 8.48
N CYS A 145 -25.27 0.37 7.45
CA CYS A 145 -26.70 0.59 7.60
C CYS A 145 -27.53 -0.68 7.35
N ASN A 146 -26.94 -1.77 6.85
CA ASN A 146 -27.63 -2.99 6.43
C ASN A 146 -28.78 -2.71 5.45
N LYS A 147 -28.55 -1.78 4.51
CA LYS A 147 -29.50 -1.34 3.48
C LYS A 147 -28.90 -1.51 2.09
N GLU A 148 -29.75 -1.67 1.08
CA GLU A 148 -29.37 -1.47 -0.32
C GLU A 148 -29.63 -0.03 -0.72
N MET A 149 -28.79 0.50 -1.60
CA MET A 149 -28.93 1.85 -2.13
C MET A 149 -29.74 1.82 -3.43
N GLU A 150 -30.93 2.41 -3.41
CA GLU A 150 -31.78 2.63 -4.59
C GLU A 150 -31.57 4.06 -5.12
N ASN A 151 -31.73 4.30 -6.43
CA ASN A 151 -31.57 5.62 -7.07
C ASN A 151 -30.20 6.29 -6.85
N ALA A 152 -29.11 5.54 -7.00
CA ALA A 152 -27.77 6.13 -7.04
C ALA A 152 -27.68 7.24 -8.11
N HIS A 153 -26.95 8.31 -7.81
CA HIS A 153 -26.70 9.48 -8.68
C HIS A 153 -27.74 10.62 -8.63
N ASP A 154 -28.72 10.58 -7.73
CA ASP A 154 -29.37 11.81 -7.25
C ASP A 154 -28.55 12.40 -6.08
N ALA A 155 -28.17 13.68 -6.20
CA ALA A 155 -27.24 14.30 -5.25
C ALA A 155 -27.82 14.37 -3.82
N LEU A 156 -29.13 14.56 -3.68
CA LEU A 156 -29.76 14.63 -2.36
C LEU A 156 -29.88 13.23 -1.73
N ALA A 157 -30.22 12.21 -2.52
CA ALA A 157 -30.21 10.82 -2.08
C ALA A 157 -28.81 10.38 -1.59
N ASP A 158 -27.75 10.74 -2.34
CA ASP A 158 -26.36 10.44 -1.96
C ASP A 158 -25.96 11.13 -0.63
N VAL A 159 -26.42 12.37 -0.40
CA VAL A 159 -26.20 13.08 0.88
C VAL A 159 -26.91 12.37 2.04
N TYR A 160 -28.16 11.94 1.87
CA TYR A 160 -28.88 11.20 2.91
C TYR A 160 -28.24 9.85 3.21
N ALA A 161 -27.82 9.12 2.17
CA ALA A 161 -27.05 7.88 2.33
C ALA A 161 -25.73 8.13 3.09
N THR A 162 -25.04 9.23 2.79
CA THR A 162 -23.82 9.63 3.50
C THR A 162 -24.09 9.93 4.99
N ILE A 163 -25.19 10.62 5.30
CA ILE A 163 -25.61 10.87 6.70
C ILE A 163 -25.87 9.55 7.43
N ASP A 164 -26.58 8.62 6.80
CA ASP A 164 -26.88 7.30 7.37
C ASP A 164 -25.60 6.50 7.62
N VAL A 165 -24.66 6.51 6.67
CA VAL A 165 -23.34 5.90 6.82
C VAL A 165 -22.57 6.51 7.99
N PHE A 166 -22.51 7.84 8.08
CA PHE A 166 -21.78 8.51 9.15
C PHE A 166 -22.36 8.17 10.53
N LYS A 167 -23.69 8.17 10.68
CA LYS A 167 -24.34 7.69 11.92
C LYS A 167 -24.00 6.24 12.23
N GLY A 168 -23.98 5.37 11.22
CA GLY A 168 -23.58 3.97 11.39
C GLY A 168 -22.11 3.81 11.78
N GLN A 169 -21.21 4.66 11.29
CA GLN A 169 -19.80 4.70 11.69
C GLN A 169 -19.65 5.15 13.16
N LEU A 170 -20.34 6.23 13.56
CA LEU A 170 -20.35 6.70 14.96
C LEU A 170 -20.84 5.63 15.94
N GLU A 171 -21.80 4.80 15.53
CA GLU A 171 -22.28 3.69 16.35
C GLU A 171 -21.29 2.52 16.35
N LYS A 172 -20.87 2.07 15.17
CA LYS A 172 -20.02 0.88 15.01
C LYS A 172 -18.65 1.02 15.66
N TYR A 173 -18.09 2.22 15.65
CA TYR A 173 -16.75 2.50 16.20
C TYR A 173 -16.78 3.21 17.55
N ARG A 174 -17.94 3.25 18.22
CA ARG A 174 -18.03 3.83 19.56
C ARG A 174 -17.11 3.08 20.53
N GLY A 175 -16.14 3.80 21.09
CA GLY A 175 -15.19 3.21 22.04
C GLY A 175 -14.15 2.27 21.40
N VAL A 176 -13.96 2.33 20.08
CA VAL A 176 -12.98 1.53 19.35
C VAL A 176 -11.75 2.38 19.07
N ASP A 177 -10.59 1.94 19.54
CA ASP A 177 -9.31 2.56 19.22
C ASP A 177 -8.90 2.25 17.77
N TYR A 178 -8.19 3.19 17.14
CA TYR A 178 -7.60 3.00 15.83
C TYR A 178 -6.10 2.71 15.98
N GLU A 179 -5.63 1.63 15.39
CA GLU A 179 -4.22 1.31 15.26
C GLU A 179 -3.83 1.49 13.79
N ASP A 180 -2.78 2.26 13.51
CA ASP A 180 -2.23 2.41 12.16
C ASP A 180 -1.29 1.26 11.79
N ASP A 181 -0.80 1.25 10.54
CA ASP A 181 0.07 0.18 10.03
C ASP A 181 1.42 0.08 10.78
N ASP A 182 1.83 1.14 11.48
CA ASP A 182 3.05 1.22 12.29
C ASP A 182 2.81 0.84 13.77
N GLY A 183 1.57 0.48 14.13
CA GLY A 183 1.18 0.09 15.49
C GLY A 183 0.90 1.27 16.43
N ASN A 184 0.80 2.50 15.92
CA ASN A 184 0.43 3.65 16.75
C ASN A 184 -1.07 3.65 17.04
N ILE A 185 -1.43 3.88 18.31
CA ILE A 185 -2.82 3.86 18.76
C ILE A 185 -3.36 5.29 18.89
N THR A 186 -4.46 5.57 18.18
CA THR A 186 -5.32 6.73 18.41
C THR A 186 -6.56 6.29 19.20
N PRO A 187 -6.74 6.76 20.45
CA PRO A 187 -7.86 6.32 21.27
C PRO A 187 -9.21 6.84 20.78
N THR A 188 -10.15 5.94 20.53
CA THR A 188 -11.56 6.23 20.24
C THR A 188 -11.82 7.39 19.25
N PRO A 189 -11.20 7.46 18.06
CA PRO A 189 -11.23 8.67 17.24
C PRO A 189 -12.59 8.97 16.58
N VAL A 190 -13.47 7.97 16.48
CA VAL A 190 -14.80 8.12 15.87
C VAL A 190 -15.84 8.37 16.97
N THR A 191 -15.93 9.63 17.42
CA THR A 191 -16.87 10.08 18.44
C THR A 191 -17.95 11.00 17.87
N ASN A 192 -19.04 11.23 18.61
CA ASN A 192 -20.02 12.26 18.25
C ASN A 192 -19.53 13.69 18.60
N ASP A 193 -18.24 13.95 18.42
CA ASP A 193 -17.60 15.25 18.48
C ASP A 193 -16.97 15.54 17.11
N MET A 194 -17.50 16.54 16.41
CA MET A 194 -17.08 16.84 15.04
C MET A 194 -15.67 17.41 14.95
N GLN A 195 -15.15 18.01 16.03
CA GLN A 195 -13.76 18.46 16.06
C GLN A 195 -12.83 17.25 16.12
N VAL A 196 -13.12 16.27 16.97
CA VAL A 196 -12.33 15.03 17.08
C VAL A 196 -12.35 14.26 15.76
N VAL A 197 -13.54 14.09 15.15
CA VAL A 197 -13.67 13.41 13.85
C VAL A 197 -12.98 14.20 12.73
N HIS A 198 -13.03 15.54 12.77
CA HIS A 198 -12.29 16.38 11.83
C HIS A 198 -10.78 16.14 11.94
N ASP A 199 -10.23 16.20 13.15
CA ASP A 199 -8.80 16.03 13.40
C ASP A 199 -8.33 14.62 12.98
N PHE A 200 -9.16 13.59 13.20
CA PHE A 200 -8.85 12.21 12.79
C PHE A 200 -8.89 11.99 11.27
N THR A 201 -9.86 12.60 10.58
CA THR A 201 -10.07 12.37 9.14
C THR A 201 -9.19 13.24 8.25
N ASN A 202 -8.45 14.19 8.81
CA ASN A 202 -7.61 15.12 8.08
C ASN A 202 -6.14 14.95 8.48
N ASP A 203 -5.26 14.93 7.49
CA ASP A 203 -3.84 15.08 7.73
C ASP A 203 -3.53 16.56 8.00
N LEU A 204 -3.58 16.95 9.28
CA LEU A 204 -3.33 18.32 9.76
C LEU A 204 -1.91 18.83 9.43
N ARG A 205 -1.03 17.97 8.89
CA ARG A 205 0.28 18.41 8.38
C ARG A 205 0.11 19.31 7.16
N TYR A 206 -0.95 19.16 6.36
CA TYR A 206 -1.16 19.98 5.17
C TYR A 206 -1.87 21.30 5.46
N VAL A 207 -1.37 22.37 4.85
CA VAL A 207 -1.86 23.75 5.07
C VAL A 207 -2.98 24.13 4.09
N ASP A 208 -3.14 23.37 3.00
CA ASP A 208 -4.14 23.61 1.97
C ASP A 208 -4.84 22.33 1.53
N ALA A 209 -6.09 22.45 1.08
CA ALA A 209 -6.93 21.33 0.66
C ALA A 209 -6.38 20.57 -0.56
N THR A 210 -5.45 21.16 -1.33
CA THR A 210 -4.80 20.52 -2.48
C THR A 210 -3.42 19.95 -2.17
N GLN A 211 -3.04 19.91 -0.89
CA GLN A 211 -1.80 19.32 -0.37
C GLN A 211 -0.55 19.80 -1.10
N LYS A 212 -0.46 21.12 -1.33
CA LYS A 212 0.71 21.76 -1.98
C LYS A 212 1.70 22.33 -0.96
N MET A 213 1.27 22.50 0.29
CA MET A 213 2.08 22.99 1.39
C MET A 213 1.78 22.17 2.65
N LYS A 214 2.81 21.96 3.47
CA LYS A 214 2.70 21.27 4.75
C LYS A 214 3.57 21.94 5.82
N TYR A 215 3.32 21.65 7.09
CA TYR A 215 4.24 21.96 8.18
C TYR A 215 5.41 20.97 8.16
N ASP A 216 6.63 21.48 8.32
CA ASP A 216 7.81 20.65 8.65
C ASP A 216 7.92 20.42 10.16
N VAL A 217 8.97 19.71 10.57
CA VAL A 217 9.24 19.36 11.99
C VAL A 217 9.45 20.57 12.89
N ASP A 218 9.89 21.70 12.32
CA ASP A 218 10.13 22.94 13.04
C ASP A 218 8.89 23.86 13.03
N GLY A 219 7.75 23.38 12.49
CA GLY A 219 6.50 24.12 12.38
C GLY A 219 6.49 25.16 11.26
N SER A 220 7.49 25.15 10.37
CA SER A 220 7.55 26.03 9.20
C SER A 220 6.72 25.48 8.04
N ILE A 221 6.10 26.36 7.28
CA ILE A 221 5.31 25.96 6.10
C ILE A 221 6.26 25.74 4.92
N VAL A 222 6.35 24.49 4.46
CA VAL A 222 7.18 24.04 3.35
C VAL A 222 6.34 23.56 2.17
N PHE A 223 6.92 23.55 0.97
CA PHE A 223 6.28 22.91 -0.18
C PHE A 223 6.21 21.39 -0.02
N SER A 224 5.15 20.78 -0.53
CA SER A 224 5.02 19.32 -0.68
C SER A 224 5.07 18.86 -2.16
N PHE A 225 5.49 19.75 -3.08
CA PHE A 225 5.53 19.48 -4.51
C PHE A 225 6.64 20.25 -5.24
N GLY A 226 6.92 19.83 -6.48
CA GLY A 226 7.78 20.56 -7.42
C GLY A 226 9.25 20.58 -7.02
N LYS A 227 10.04 21.41 -7.73
CA LYS A 227 11.50 21.52 -7.53
C LYS A 227 11.92 22.02 -6.13
N TYR A 228 10.99 22.61 -5.39
CA TYR A 228 11.22 23.16 -4.05
C TYR A 228 10.56 22.33 -2.95
N ASN A 229 10.20 21.07 -3.23
CA ASN A 229 9.66 20.16 -2.22
C ASN A 229 10.54 20.15 -0.95
N GLY A 230 9.90 20.31 0.22
CA GLY A 230 10.54 20.41 1.53
C GLY A 230 11.23 21.75 1.83
N LYS A 231 11.15 22.76 0.95
CA LYS A 231 11.74 24.09 1.21
C LYS A 231 10.72 25.07 1.80
N PRO A 232 11.13 25.98 2.72
CA PRO A 232 10.24 26.98 3.31
C PRO A 232 9.60 27.89 2.26
N VAL A 233 8.28 27.99 2.26
CA VAL A 233 7.51 28.67 1.22
C VAL A 233 7.78 30.17 1.19
N GLY A 234 7.70 30.83 2.35
CA GLY A 234 7.88 32.29 2.47
C GLY A 234 9.26 32.75 1.96
N GLU A 235 10.32 32.12 2.46
CA GLU A 235 11.70 32.39 2.02
C GLU A 235 11.91 32.10 0.53
N THR A 236 11.50 30.90 0.09
CA THR A 236 11.76 30.43 -1.28
C THR A 236 11.08 31.36 -2.30
N LEU A 237 9.83 31.75 -2.05
CA LEU A 237 9.07 32.61 -2.95
C LEU A 237 9.47 34.09 -2.84
N SER A 238 10.06 34.50 -1.72
CA SER A 238 10.66 35.82 -1.60
C SER A 238 11.93 35.94 -2.44
N LYS A 239 12.71 34.87 -2.55
CA LYS A 239 13.93 34.79 -3.38
C LYS A 239 13.65 34.51 -4.86
N ASP A 240 12.77 33.55 -5.18
CA ASP A 240 12.40 33.20 -6.56
C ASP A 240 11.03 33.82 -6.93
N LYS A 241 11.07 35.10 -7.32
CA LYS A 241 9.87 35.83 -7.77
C LYS A 241 9.23 35.25 -9.03
N GLN A 242 10.01 34.58 -9.87
CA GLN A 242 9.48 33.93 -11.07
C GLN A 242 8.59 32.74 -10.68
N TYR A 243 9.03 31.92 -9.73
CA TYR A 243 8.23 30.81 -9.22
C TYR A 243 7.00 31.28 -8.45
N PHE A 244 7.10 32.36 -7.68
CA PHE A 244 5.94 33.00 -7.04
C PHE A 244 4.88 33.40 -8.07
N ASN A 245 5.29 34.14 -9.11
CA ASN A 245 4.38 34.56 -10.18
C ASN A 245 3.81 33.37 -10.96
N TRP A 246 4.59 32.31 -11.15
CA TRP A 246 4.10 31.09 -11.79
C TRP A 246 2.97 30.44 -10.98
N ILE A 247 3.10 30.32 -9.66
CA ILE A 247 2.02 29.79 -8.79
C ILE A 247 0.75 30.65 -8.90
N LEU A 248 0.89 31.98 -8.93
CA LEU A 248 -0.27 32.87 -9.00
C LEU A 248 -1.03 32.79 -10.34
N ASN A 249 -0.31 32.51 -11.43
CA ASN A 249 -0.88 32.50 -12.78
C ASN A 249 -1.29 31.11 -13.28
N LYS A 250 -0.84 30.03 -12.64
CA LYS A 250 -1.23 28.66 -12.98
C LYS A 250 -2.50 28.20 -12.25
N GLU A 251 -2.96 27.01 -12.59
CA GLU A 251 -4.14 26.35 -12.04
C GLU A 251 -3.88 25.80 -10.62
N PHE A 252 -3.60 26.71 -9.69
CA PHE A 252 -3.62 26.44 -8.25
C PHE A 252 -4.92 26.91 -7.64
N SER A 253 -5.35 26.26 -6.55
CA SER A 253 -6.53 26.67 -5.79
C SER A 253 -6.39 28.11 -5.29
N SER A 254 -7.52 28.80 -5.13
CA SER A 254 -7.55 30.15 -4.55
C SER A 254 -6.92 30.18 -3.16
N GLN A 255 -7.13 29.13 -2.36
CA GLN A 255 -6.53 28.95 -1.05
C GLN A 255 -4.99 28.94 -1.11
N VAL A 256 -4.40 28.11 -1.99
CA VAL A 256 -2.95 28.08 -2.18
C VAL A 256 -2.43 29.46 -2.55
N LYS A 257 -3.08 30.13 -3.50
CA LYS A 257 -2.69 31.49 -3.94
C LYS A 257 -2.78 32.53 -2.81
N GLN A 258 -3.74 32.40 -1.90
CA GLN A 258 -3.87 33.28 -0.73
C GLN A 258 -2.77 33.01 0.30
N ILE A 259 -2.50 31.74 0.61
CA ILE A 259 -1.46 31.34 1.57
C ILE A 259 -0.08 31.82 1.11
N VAL A 260 0.31 31.56 -0.14
CA VAL A 260 1.63 31.99 -0.64
C VAL A 260 1.79 33.51 -0.62
N LYS A 261 0.73 34.28 -0.93
CA LYS A 261 0.76 35.74 -0.84
C LYS A 261 0.98 36.22 0.60
N ARG A 262 0.31 35.57 1.56
CA ARG A 262 0.46 35.87 2.99
C ARG A 262 1.89 35.57 3.46
N LEU A 263 2.40 34.38 3.17
CA LEU A 263 3.72 33.93 3.61
C LEU A 263 4.88 34.76 3.03
N VAL A 264 4.78 35.17 1.76
CA VAL A 264 5.79 36.07 1.16
C VAL A 264 5.77 37.43 1.86
N ARG A 265 4.59 38.01 2.10
CA ARG A 265 4.47 39.28 2.82
C ARG A 265 5.01 39.20 4.25
N GLU A 266 4.71 38.12 4.97
CA GLU A 266 5.19 37.91 6.33
C GLU A 266 6.72 37.80 6.35
N TYR A 267 7.33 37.07 5.40
CA TYR A 267 8.77 36.93 5.30
C TYR A 267 9.49 38.23 4.91
N GLU A 268 8.92 39.02 3.99
CA GLU A 268 9.52 40.31 3.57
C GLU A 268 9.45 41.41 4.63
N ASN A 269 8.59 41.25 5.64
CA ASN A 269 8.42 42.21 6.74
C ASN A 269 9.21 41.81 8.01
N GLN A 270 9.99 40.73 7.97
CA GLN A 270 10.92 40.30 9.02
C GLN A 270 12.31 40.89 8.79
#